data_AF-A0A419KUF3-F1
#
_entry.id   AF-A0A419KUF3-F1
#
_cell.length_a   1.000
_cell.length_b   1.000
_cell.length_c   1.000
_cell.angle_alpha   90.00
_cell.angle_beta   90.00
_cell.angle_gamma   90.00
#
_symmetry.space_group_name_H-M   'P 1'
#
loop_
_entity.id
_entity.type
_entity.pdbx_description
1 polymer ?
#
loop_
_entity_poly.entity_id
_entity_poly.type
_entity_poly.pdbx_seq_one_letter_code
_entity_poly.pdbx_strand_id
1 'polypeptide(L)'
;MTEKSDLEKLRNEIATVTFEILDLCKKRIELARKIAAVKLRMNLPIEDSKVERSLKQRVLDFCQKNSMHNDFCIDLFDLLIDESKRVQEEVMKSRFRGNLSKMED
;
A
#
# COMPACT_ATOMS: atom_id res chain seq x y z
N MET A 1 14.57 29.14 -24.04
CA MET A 1 14.26 28.68 -22.67
C MET A 1 15.47 28.95 -21.81
N THR A 2 15.27 29.42 -20.58
CA THR A 2 16.37 29.66 -19.62
C THR A 2 16.49 28.45 -18.69
N GLU A 3 17.69 28.15 -18.21
CA GLU A 3 17.94 27.03 -17.28
C GLU A 3 17.00 27.05 -16.05
N LYS A 4 16.64 28.26 -15.59
CA LYS A 4 15.66 28.46 -14.50
C LYS A 4 14.26 27.95 -14.86
N SER A 5 13.79 28.20 -16.08
CA SER A 5 12.50 27.70 -16.56
C SER A 5 12.49 26.18 -16.71
N ASP A 6 13.62 25.57 -17.08
CA ASP A 6 13.74 24.12 -17.24
C ASP A 6 13.71 23.42 -15.88
N LEU A 7 14.40 23.98 -14.89
CA LEU A 7 14.34 23.52 -13.51
C LEU A 7 12.92 23.55 -12.94
N GLU A 8 12.18 24.63 -13.18
CA GLU A 8 10.79 24.76 -12.72
C GLU A 8 9.87 23.71 -13.36
N LYS A 9 10.06 23.43 -14.66
CA LYS A 9 9.30 22.36 -15.35
C LYS A 9 9.58 20.99 -14.74
N LEU A 10 10.84 20.64 -14.53
CA LEU A 10 11.22 19.36 -13.92
C LEU A 10 10.65 19.19 -12.50
N ARG A 11 10.65 20.27 -11.71
CA ARG A 11 10.04 20.25 -10.36
C ARG A 11 8.54 20.01 -10.41
N ASN A 12 7.84 20.61 -11.38
CA ASN A 12 6.41 20.40 -11.56
C ASN A 12 6.11 18.96 -12.03
N GLU A 13 6.98 18.38 -12.86
CA GLU A 13 6.87 16.98 -13.29
C GLU A 13 7.05 16.03 -12.11
N ILE A 14 8.05 16.25 -11.25
CA ILE A 14 8.24 15.48 -10.00
C ILE A 14 7.00 15.59 -9.11
N ALA A 15 6.46 16.79 -8.93
CA ALA A 15 5.26 16.98 -8.12
C ALA A 15 4.06 16.20 -8.69
N THR A 16 3.89 16.23 -10.02
CA THR A 16 2.82 15.49 -10.72
C THR A 16 2.94 13.99 -10.48
N VAL A 17 4.13 13.41 -10.73
CA VAL A 17 4.38 11.97 -10.52
C VAL A 17 4.19 11.60 -9.04
N THR A 18 4.55 12.48 -8.10
CA THR A 18 4.36 12.24 -6.68
C THR A 18 2.88 12.10 -6.32
N PHE A 19 2.01 12.96 -6.86
CA PHE A 19 0.57 12.84 -6.65
C PHE A 19 -0.03 11.61 -7.33
N GLU A 20 0.48 11.20 -8.49
CA GLU A 20 0.07 9.95 -9.14
C GLU A 20 0.41 8.72 -8.28
N ILE A 21 1.60 8.71 -7.65
CA ILE A 21 1.98 7.65 -6.69
C ILE A 21 0.99 7.62 -5.52
N LEU A 22 0.61 8.76 -4.96
CA LEU A 22 -0.35 8.82 -3.85
C LEU A 22 -1.75 8.33 -4.26
N ASP A 23 -2.21 8.62 -5.46
CA ASP A 23 -3.48 8.12 -5.98
C ASP A 23 -3.45 6.59 -6.19
N LEU A 24 -2.33 6.05 -6.66
CA LEU A 24 -2.11 4.61 -6.73
C LEU A 24 -2.06 3.96 -5.34
N CYS A 25 -1.43 4.60 -4.36
CA CYS A 25 -1.44 4.17 -2.97
C CYS A 25 -2.87 4.11 -2.42
N LYS A 26 -3.68 5.15 -2.64
CA LYS A 26 -5.10 5.17 -2.27
C LYS A 26 -5.86 3.99 -2.87
N LYS A 27 -5.69 3.74 -4.18
CA LYS A 27 -6.30 2.57 -4.83
C LYS A 27 -5.85 1.25 -4.21
N ARG A 28 -4.56 1.11 -3.88
CA ARG A 28 -3.99 -0.08 -3.23
C ARG A 28 -4.57 -0.29 -1.83
N ILE A 29 -4.77 0.78 -1.06
CA ILE A 29 -5.37 0.74 0.27
C ILE A 29 -6.84 0.27 0.20
N GLU A 30 -7.61 0.74 -0.77
CA GLU A 30 -8.99 0.28 -0.97
C GLU A 30 -9.06 -1.23 -1.30
N LEU A 31 -8.07 -1.76 -2.02
CA LEU A 31 -7.94 -3.20 -2.22
C LEU A 31 -7.64 -3.93 -0.90
N ALA A 32 -6.79 -3.38 -0.05
CA ALA A 32 -6.50 -3.96 1.27
C ALA A 32 -7.77 -4.00 2.16
N ARG A 33 -8.62 -2.97 2.13
CA ARG A 33 -9.92 -2.98 2.84
C ARG A 33 -10.82 -4.12 2.36
N LYS A 34 -10.90 -4.32 1.04
CA LYS A 34 -11.67 -5.42 0.44
C LYS A 34 -11.11 -6.79 0.85
N ILE A 35 -9.78 -6.95 0.87
CA ILE A 35 -9.11 -8.17 1.34
C ILE A 35 -9.46 -8.45 2.80
N ALA A 36 -9.42 -7.44 3.68
CA ALA A 36 -9.84 -7.61 5.08
C ALA A 36 -11.27 -8.17 5.20
N ALA A 37 -12.22 -7.65 4.42
CA ALA A 37 -13.60 -8.14 4.43
C ALA A 37 -13.72 -9.60 3.94
N VAL A 38 -12.87 -10.02 3.00
CA VAL A 38 -12.79 -11.43 2.55
C VAL A 38 -12.18 -12.31 3.64
N LYS A 39 -11.01 -11.94 4.16
CA LYS A 39 -10.30 -12.67 5.21
C LYS A 39 -11.15 -12.85 6.47
N LEU A 40 -11.88 -11.81 6.88
CA LEU A 40 -12.80 -11.87 8.02
C LEU A 40 -13.89 -12.92 7.82
N ARG A 41 -14.52 -12.98 6.63
CA ARG A 41 -15.55 -14.00 6.33
C ARG A 41 -14.99 -15.41 6.28
N MET A 42 -13.71 -15.56 5.97
CA MET A 42 -13.00 -16.84 5.92
C MET A 42 -12.28 -17.18 7.24
N ASN A 43 -12.37 -16.31 8.25
CA ASN A 43 -11.61 -16.41 9.51
C ASN A 43 -10.09 -16.56 9.30
N LEU A 44 -9.52 -15.80 8.34
CA LEU A 44 -8.10 -15.81 8.02
C LEU A 44 -7.35 -14.66 8.72
N PRO A 45 -6.07 -14.87 9.11
CA PRO A 45 -5.24 -13.83 9.70
C PRO A 45 -4.87 -12.73 8.68
N ILE A 46 -4.59 -11.52 9.17
CA ILE A 46 -4.16 -10.38 8.35
C ILE A 46 -2.83 -10.69 7.67
N GLU A 47 -1.87 -11.24 8.41
CA GLU A 47 -0.55 -11.56 7.89
C GLU A 47 -0.60 -12.84 7.03
N ASP A 48 0.03 -12.77 5.86
CA ASP A 48 0.30 -13.94 5.03
C ASP A 48 1.74 -13.85 4.53
N SER A 49 2.65 -14.43 5.32
CA SER A 49 4.08 -14.32 5.07
C SER A 49 4.50 -14.93 3.72
N LYS A 50 3.75 -15.90 3.17
CA LYS A 50 4.03 -16.50 1.86
C LYS A 50 3.70 -15.50 0.74
N VAL A 51 2.54 -14.86 0.82
CA VAL A 51 2.11 -13.84 -0.15
C VAL A 51 3.03 -12.61 -0.08
N GLU A 52 3.36 -12.15 1.12
CA GLU A 52 4.23 -10.99 1.34
C GLU A 52 5.65 -11.23 0.80
N ARG A 53 6.26 -12.39 1.09
CA ARG A 53 7.57 -12.76 0.52
C ARG A 53 7.54 -12.86 -1.00
N SER A 54 6.49 -13.46 -1.57
CA SER A 54 6.35 -13.58 -3.02
C SER A 54 6.24 -12.21 -3.70
N LEU A 55 5.51 -11.27 -3.10
CA LEU A 55 5.42 -9.91 -3.61
C LEU A 55 6.74 -9.14 -3.47
N LYS A 56 7.44 -9.29 -2.33
CA LYS A 56 8.77 -8.68 -2.12
C LYS A 56 9.76 -9.11 -3.20
N GLN A 57 9.78 -10.40 -3.56
CA GLN A 57 10.63 -10.89 -4.65
C GLN A 57 10.29 -10.22 -5.99
N ARG A 58 9.00 -10.11 -6.33
CA ARG A 58 8.57 -9.44 -7.57
C ARG A 58 8.95 -7.96 -7.60
N VAL A 59 8.95 -7.27 -6.45
CA VAL A 59 9.42 -5.89 -6.33
C VAL A 59 10.93 -5.81 -6.57
N LEU A 60 11.72 -6.70 -5.97
CA LEU A 60 13.17 -6.74 -6.20
C LEU A 60 13.51 -6.97 -7.67
N ASP A 61 12.83 -7.92 -8.32
CA ASP A 61 13.02 -8.18 -9.75
C ASP A 61 12.66 -6.95 -10.59
N PHE A 62 11.61 -6.22 -10.23
CA PHE A 62 11.24 -4.97 -10.90
C PHE A 62 12.32 -3.90 -10.71
N CYS A 63 12.85 -3.75 -9.50
CA CYS A 63 13.84 -2.73 -9.18
C CYS A 63 15.16 -2.95 -9.90
N GLN A 64 15.62 -4.20 -9.95
CA GLN A 64 16.81 -4.58 -10.71
C GLN A 64 16.66 -4.28 -12.20
N LYS A 65 15.50 -4.62 -12.79
CA LYS A 65 15.21 -4.38 -14.22
C LYS A 65 15.14 -2.90 -14.59
N ASN A 66 14.79 -2.03 -13.64
CA ASN A 66 14.63 -0.60 -13.86
C ASN A 66 15.78 0.23 -13.26
N SER A 67 16.91 -0.41 -12.92
CA SER A 67 18.09 0.24 -12.33
C SER A 67 17.78 1.10 -11.09
N MET A 68 16.81 0.65 -10.29
CA MET A 68 16.45 1.29 -9.02
C MET A 68 17.27 0.69 -7.87
N HIS A 69 17.58 1.50 -6.86
CA HIS A 69 18.28 1.02 -5.68
C HIS A 69 17.40 0.05 -4.90
N ASN A 70 17.92 -1.14 -4.57
CA ASN A 70 17.14 -2.18 -3.90
C ASN A 70 16.60 -1.71 -2.55
N ASP A 71 17.42 -1.03 -1.73
CA ASP A 71 17.00 -0.56 -0.40
C ASP A 71 15.82 0.42 -0.49
N PHE A 72 15.86 1.37 -1.44
CA PHE A 72 14.75 2.29 -1.68
C PHE A 72 13.45 1.54 -2.02
N CYS A 73 13.54 0.53 -2.88
CA CYS A 73 12.40 -0.27 -3.24
C CYS A 73 11.84 -1.12 -2.10
N ILE A 74 12.72 -1.68 -1.28
CA ILE A 74 12.35 -2.47 -0.11
C ILE A 74 11.66 -1.56 0.90
N ASP A 75 12.22 -0.40 1.22
CA ASP A 75 11.66 0.54 2.17
C ASP A 75 10.26 1.01 1.73
N LEU A 76 10.10 1.36 0.46
CA LEU A 76 8.79 1.72 -0.10
C LEU A 76 7.82 0.54 -0.03
N PHE A 77 8.27 -0.67 -0.37
CA PHE A 77 7.43 -1.86 -0.29
C PHE A 77 6.97 -2.15 1.14
N ASP A 78 7.86 -2.08 2.11
CA ASP A 78 7.58 -2.35 3.51
C ASP A 78 6.57 -1.32 4.05
N LEU A 79 6.73 -0.02 3.73
CA LEU A 79 5.73 1.03 4.03
C LEU A 79 4.34 0.71 3.45
N LEU A 80 4.28 0.25 2.20
CA LEU A 80 3.03 -0.13 1.57
C LEU A 80 2.39 -1.34 2.24
N ILE A 81 3.17 -2.32 2.69
CA ILE A 81 2.67 -3.50 3.42
C ILE A 81 2.13 -3.10 4.79
N ASP A 82 2.84 -2.27 5.53
CA ASP A 82 2.45 -1.83 6.86
C ASP A 82 1.13 -1.05 6.81
N GLU A 83 0.96 -0.16 5.84
CA GLU A 83 -0.29 0.57 5.65
C GLU A 83 -1.45 -0.37 5.30
N SER A 84 -1.20 -1.41 4.50
CA SER A 84 -2.20 -2.46 4.22
C SER A 84 -2.59 -3.24 5.48
N LYS A 85 -1.64 -3.54 6.37
CA LYS A 85 -1.92 -4.26 7.63
C LYS A 85 -2.73 -3.38 8.57
N ARG A 86 -2.30 -2.13 8.78
CA ARG A 86 -2.99 -1.12 9.60
C ARG A 86 -4.45 -0.97 9.20
N VAL A 87 -4.72 -0.82 7.90
CA VAL A 87 -6.06 -0.65 7.35
C VAL A 87 -6.92 -1.91 7.48
N GLN A 88 -6.33 -3.10 7.31
CA GLN A 88 -7.05 -4.36 7.53
C GLN A 88 -7.44 -4.51 9.01
N GLU A 89 -6.57 -4.13 9.94
CA GLU A 89 -6.88 -4.14 11.37
C GLU A 89 -8.05 -3.21 11.72
N GLU A 90 -8.10 -2.00 11.14
CA GLU A 90 -9.24 -1.08 11.32
C GLU A 90 -10.57 -1.73 10.92
N VAL A 91 -10.59 -2.41 9.78
CA VAL A 91 -11.79 -3.10 9.26
C VAL A 91 -12.20 -4.24 10.18
N MET A 92 -11.24 -5.04 10.66
CA MET A 92 -11.53 -6.14 11.58
C MET A 92 -12.02 -5.64 12.95
N LYS A 93 -11.39 -4.59 13.50
CA LYS A 93 -11.77 -3.98 14.80
C LYS A 93 -13.15 -3.32 14.74
N SER A 94 -13.45 -2.58 13.68
CA SER A 94 -14.76 -1.91 13.51
C SER A 94 -15.92 -2.89 13.38
N ARG A 95 -15.73 -3.99 12.64
CA ARG A 95 -16.70 -5.09 12.54
C ARG A 95 -16.96 -5.77 13.88
N PHE A 96 -15.92 -5.99 14.68
CA PHE A 96 -16.06 -6.60 16.00
C PHE A 96 -16.93 -5.73 16.92
N ARG A 97 -16.68 -4.42 16.96
CA ARG A 97 -17.50 -3.47 17.73
C ARG A 97 -18.96 -3.43 17.28
N GLY A 98 -19.22 -3.46 15.97
CA GLY A 98 -20.59 -3.48 15.44
C GLY A 98 -21.34 -4.80 15.62
N ASN A 99 -20.64 -5.91 15.93
CA ASN A 99 -21.28 -7.18 16.29
C ASN A 99 -21.62 -7.21 17.79
N LEU A 100 -20.76 -6.68 18.66
CA LEU A 100 -21.02 -6.55 20.10
C LEU A 100 -22.29 -5.73 20.36
N SER A 101 -22.45 -4.59 19.69
CA SER A 101 -23.64 -3.74 19.85
C SER A 101 -24.95 -4.38 19.37
N LYS A 102 -24.91 -5.51 18.65
CA LYS A 102 -26.10 -6.25 18.19
C LYS A 102 -26.46 -7.45 19.08
N MET A 103 -25.59 -7.80 20.03
CA MET A 103 -25.82 -8.88 20.97
C MET A 103 -26.40 -8.38 22.30
N GLU A 104 -26.40 -7.07 22.52
CA GLU A 104 -26.94 -6.39 23.71
C GLU A 104 -28.39 -5.90 23.53
N ASP A 105 -28.96 -6.07 22.34
CA ASP A 105 -30.37 -5.82 21.97
C ASP A 105 -31.16 -7.14 21.85
#